data_AF-A0A352UMG6-F1
#
_entry.id   AF-A0A352UMG6-F1
#
_cell.length_a   1.000
_cell.length_b   1.000
_cell.length_c   1.000
_cell.angle_alpha   90.00
_cell.angle_beta   90.00
_cell.angle_gamma   90.00
#
_symmetry.space_group_name_H-M   'P 1'
#
loop_
_entity.id
_entity.type
_entity.pdbx_description
1 polymer ?
#
loop_
_entity_poly.entity_id
_entity_poly.type
_entity_poly.pdbx_seq_one_letter_code
_entity_poly.pdbx_strand_id
1 'polypeptide(L)'
;VRNHDPEIMEKAFELVGLGEADVKARFPAMYSAFCYGAPPHAGIAPGVDRMVMLLAGEDSIREIIPFPMNKSAQDLMMGAPSQVSQQQMDELGIRFVTE
;
A
#
# COMPACT_ATOMS: atom_id res chain seq x y z
N VAL A 1 -16.17 -4.44 -9.56
CA VAL A 1 -15.73 -4.31 -10.96
C VAL A 1 -14.92 -3.03 -11.08
N ARG A 2 -13.81 -3.03 -11.82
CA ARG A 2 -12.93 -1.86 -11.96
C ARG A 2 -13.32 -1.05 -13.20
N ASN A 3 -12.98 0.24 -13.18
CA ASN A 3 -13.05 1.07 -14.36
C ASN A 3 -12.04 0.60 -15.42
N HIS A 4 -12.42 0.69 -16.70
CA HIS A 4 -11.57 0.39 -17.85
C HIS A 4 -11.68 1.47 -18.94
N ASP A 5 -12.49 2.51 -18.72
CA ASP A 5 -12.72 3.62 -19.65
C ASP A 5 -11.92 4.86 -19.18
N PRO A 6 -11.01 5.40 -19.99
CA PRO A 6 -10.25 6.62 -19.67
C PRO A 6 -11.13 7.82 -19.32
N GLU A 7 -12.24 8.06 -20.03
CA GLU A 7 -13.10 9.23 -19.80
C GLU A 7 -13.80 9.15 -18.44
N ILE A 8 -14.22 7.95 -18.05
CA ILE A 8 -14.81 7.70 -16.73
C ILE A 8 -13.75 7.86 -15.64
N MET A 9 -12.51 7.45 -15.91
CA MET A 9 -11.40 7.59 -14.97
C MET A 9 -11.11 9.06 -14.68
N GLU A 10 -11.00 9.88 -15.73
CA GLU A 10 -10.73 11.31 -15.62
C GLU A 10 -11.81 12.00 -14.80
N LYS A 11 -13.09 11.77 -15.14
CA LYS A 11 -14.22 12.31 -14.36
C LYS A 11 -14.18 11.88 -12.90
N ALA A 12 -13.86 10.62 -12.60
CA ALA A 12 -13.78 10.13 -11.24
C ALA A 12 -12.64 10.79 -10.44
N PHE A 13 -11.51 11.09 -11.09
CA PHE A 13 -10.40 11.80 -10.46
C PHE A 13 -10.68 13.30 -10.27
N GLU A 14 -11.40 13.94 -11.19
CA GLU A 14 -11.84 15.33 -11.04
C GLU A 14 -12.70 15.52 -9.78
N LEU A 15 -13.55 14.55 -9.45
CA LEU A 15 -14.38 14.57 -8.24
C LEU A 15 -13.56 14.60 -6.93
N VAL A 16 -12.32 14.13 -6.95
CA VAL A 16 -11.40 14.16 -5.80
C VAL A 16 -10.33 15.25 -5.92
N GLY A 17 -10.50 16.19 -6.86
CA GLY A 17 -9.61 17.33 -7.06
C GLY A 17 -8.32 17.02 -7.81
N LEU A 18 -8.29 15.94 -8.60
CA LEU A 18 -7.16 15.60 -9.47
C LEU A 18 -7.58 15.80 -10.92
N GLY A 19 -6.99 16.78 -11.60
CA GLY A 19 -7.25 17.02 -13.02
C GLY A 19 -6.53 16.01 -13.91
N GLU A 20 -6.82 16.04 -15.21
CA GLU A 20 -6.21 15.15 -16.20
C GLU A 20 -4.66 15.19 -16.16
N ALA A 21 -4.08 16.39 -16.05
CA ALA A 21 -2.63 16.56 -15.95
C ALA A 21 -2.03 15.88 -14.70
N ASP A 22 -2.72 15.95 -13.55
CA ASP A 22 -2.30 15.30 -12.31
C ASP A 22 -2.37 13.78 -12.44
N VAL A 23 -3.41 13.26 -13.07
CA VAL A 23 -3.59 11.83 -13.30
C VAL A 23 -2.52 11.29 -14.22
N LYS A 24 -2.22 11.97 -15.33
CA LYS A 24 -1.14 11.58 -16.26
C LYS A 24 0.23 11.63 -15.58
N ALA A 25 0.47 12.63 -14.72
CA ALA A 25 1.74 12.76 -14.01
C ALA A 25 1.93 11.70 -12.92
N ARG A 26 0.88 11.40 -12.14
CA ARG A 26 0.95 10.47 -11.00
C ARG A 26 0.74 9.01 -11.39
N PHE A 27 -0.02 8.75 -12.45
CA PHE A 27 -0.40 7.39 -12.88
C PHE A 27 -0.18 7.14 -14.39
N PRO A 28 1.01 7.44 -14.95
CA PRO A 28 1.25 7.42 -16.40
C PRO A 28 1.03 6.03 -17.02
N ALA A 29 1.48 4.98 -16.34
CA ALA A 29 1.34 3.61 -16.83
C ALA A 29 -0.13 3.15 -16.85
N MET A 30 -0.88 3.43 -15.79
CA MET A 30 -2.30 3.08 -15.69
C MET A 30 -3.12 3.83 -16.74
N TYR A 31 -2.90 5.15 -16.87
CA TYR A 31 -3.59 5.98 -17.84
C TYR A 31 -3.37 5.46 -19.27
N SER A 32 -2.11 5.24 -19.63
CA SER A 32 -1.75 4.73 -20.96
C SER A 32 -2.37 3.36 -21.23
N ALA A 33 -2.36 2.45 -20.26
CA ALA A 33 -2.93 1.11 -20.42
C ALA A 33 -4.43 1.14 -20.75
N PHE A 34 -5.19 2.06 -20.16
CA PHE A 34 -6.63 2.17 -20.44
C PHE A 34 -6.90 2.71 -21.86
N CYS A 35 -6.05 3.61 -22.38
CA CYS A 35 -6.12 4.10 -23.76
C CYS A 35 -5.89 3.01 -24.82
N TYR A 36 -5.22 1.92 -24.48
CA TYR A 36 -4.98 0.78 -25.38
C TYR A 36 -6.03 -0.34 -25.25
N GLY A 37 -7.15 -0.08 -24.59
CA GLY A 37 -8.27 -1.02 -24.52
C GLY A 37 -8.13 -2.05 -23.40
N ALA A 38 -7.90 -1.60 -22.17
CA ALA A 38 -7.99 -2.46 -21.01
C ALA A 38 -9.37 -3.15 -20.96
N PRO A 39 -9.45 -4.48 -20.79
CA PRO A 39 -10.73 -5.17 -20.77
C PRO A 39 -11.50 -4.88 -19.47
N PRO A 40 -12.83 -5.10 -19.46
CA PRO A 40 -13.58 -5.16 -18.22
C PRO A 40 -12.98 -6.19 -17.26
N HIS A 41 -12.64 -5.77 -16.05
CA HIS A 41 -11.95 -6.62 -15.09
C HIS A 41 -12.46 -6.42 -13.66
N ALA A 42 -12.34 -7.47 -12.86
CA ALA A 42 -12.68 -7.47 -11.45
C ALA A 42 -11.74 -8.41 -10.69
N GLY A 43 -11.55 -8.12 -9.41
CA GLY A 43 -10.74 -8.94 -8.53
C GLY A 43 -11.15 -8.70 -7.08
N ILE A 44 -10.66 -9.57 -6.19
CA ILE A 44 -10.91 -9.53 -4.76
C ILE A 44 -9.60 -9.86 -4.03
N ALA A 45 -9.41 -9.27 -2.85
CA ALA A 45 -8.25 -9.54 -1.99
C ALA A 45 -8.77 -9.87 -0.58
N PRO A 46 -8.89 -11.16 -0.22
CA PRO A 46 -9.29 -11.55 1.12
C PRO A 46 -8.15 -11.33 2.12
N GLY A 47 -8.48 -10.86 3.32
CA GLY A 47 -7.50 -10.71 4.41
C GLY A 47 -7.18 -12.06 5.04
N VAL A 48 -6.09 -12.69 4.61
CA VAL A 48 -5.69 -14.04 5.04
C VAL A 48 -5.57 -14.15 6.56
N ASP A 49 -4.93 -13.17 7.21
CA ASP A 49 -4.74 -13.17 8.67
C ASP A 49 -6.06 -13.23 9.43
N ARG A 50 -7.04 -12.44 8.98
CA ARG A 50 -8.38 -12.43 9.58
C ARG A 50 -9.15 -13.70 9.29
N MET A 51 -9.02 -14.26 8.09
CA MET A 51 -9.65 -15.54 7.77
C MET A 51 -9.12 -16.64 8.69
N VAL A 52 -7.80 -16.73 8.84
CA VAL A 52 -7.16 -17.73 9.71
C VAL A 52 -7.54 -17.49 11.18
N MET A 53 -7.50 -16.25 11.67
CA MET A 53 -7.93 -15.89 13.01
C MET A 53 -9.36 -16.37 13.30
N LEU A 54 -10.31 -16.12 12.39
CA LEU A 54 -11.69 -16.57 12.54
C LEU A 54 -11.83 -18.10 12.50
N LEU A 55 -11.07 -18.77 11.63
CA LEU A 55 -11.07 -20.24 11.53
C LEU A 55 -10.45 -20.92 12.76
N ALA A 56 -9.45 -20.28 13.36
CA ALA A 56 -8.80 -20.73 14.59
C ALA A 56 -9.61 -20.39 15.85
N GLY A 57 -10.62 -19.52 15.75
CA GLY A 57 -11.42 -19.08 16.89
C GLY A 57 -10.68 -18.09 17.81
N GLU A 58 -9.73 -17.35 17.26
CA GLU A 58 -8.90 -16.40 18.01
C GLU A 58 -9.48 -14.98 17.99
N ASP A 59 -9.26 -14.23 19.07
CA ASP A 59 -9.76 -12.85 19.22
C ASP A 59 -8.85 -11.79 18.58
N SER A 60 -7.63 -12.19 18.20
CA SER A 60 -6.59 -11.28 17.73
C SER A 60 -5.74 -11.94 16.66
N ILE A 61 -5.42 -11.19 15.59
CA ILE A 61 -4.51 -11.65 14.54
C ILE A 61 -3.09 -11.93 15.08
N ARG A 62 -2.76 -11.43 16.28
CA ARG A 62 -1.46 -11.70 16.90
C ARG A 62 -1.30 -13.15 17.33
N GLU A 63 -2.40 -13.87 17.57
CA GLU A 63 -2.37 -15.28 17.97
C GLU A 63 -2.04 -16.20 16.79
N ILE A 64 -2.20 -15.72 15.55
CA ILE A 64 -1.94 -16.49 14.31
C ILE A 64 -0.68 -16.04 13.57
N ILE A 65 -0.09 -14.90 13.95
CA ILE A 65 1.14 -14.37 13.36
C ILE A 65 2.31 -14.77 14.27
N PRO A 66 3.32 -15.53 13.79
CA PRO A 66 4.41 -16.02 14.64
C PRO A 66 5.22 -14.92 15.36
N PHE A 67 5.44 -13.78 14.68
CA PHE A 67 6.19 -12.64 15.21
C PHE A 67 5.39 -11.35 15.03
N PRO A 68 4.36 -11.11 15.88
CA PRO A 68 3.46 -9.98 15.70
C PRO A 68 4.08 -8.69 16.24
N MET A 69 3.82 -7.57 15.58
CA MET A 69 4.18 -6.26 16.10
C MET A 69 3.20 -5.77 17.18
N ASN A 70 3.70 -4.95 18.10
CA ASN A 70 2.87 -4.23 19.06
C ASN A 70 2.08 -3.08 18.38
N LYS A 71 1.29 -2.32 19.16
CA LYS A 71 0.44 -1.23 18.59
C LYS A 71 1.25 -0.04 18.05
N SER A 72 2.52 0.06 18.44
CA SER A 72 3.47 1.07 17.98
C SER A 72 4.34 0.59 16.81
N ALA A 73 3.94 -0.51 16.14
CA ALA A 73 4.68 -1.15 15.05
C ALA A 73 6.11 -1.61 15.45
N GLN A 74 6.27 -2.11 16.67
CA GLN A 74 7.55 -2.62 17.17
C GLN A 74 7.51 -4.14 17.33
N ASP A 75 8.57 -4.81 16.92
CA ASP A 75 8.86 -6.19 17.27
C ASP A 75 9.74 -6.18 18.54
N LEU A 76 9.15 -6.57 19.67
CA LEU A 76 9.83 -6.57 20.96
C LEU A 76 10.84 -7.71 21.11
N MET A 77 10.68 -8.80 20.36
CA MET A 77 11.59 -9.95 20.41
C MET A 77 12.89 -9.63 19.70
N MET A 78 12.82 -8.97 18.54
CA MET A 78 13.97 -8.59 17.74
C MET A 78 14.54 -7.20 18.10
N GLY A 79 13.82 -6.42 18.92
CA GLY A 79 14.21 -5.05 19.25
C GLY A 79 14.14 -4.11 18.03
N ALA A 80 13.09 -4.27 17.21
CA ALA A 80 12.90 -3.49 15.98
C ALA A 80 11.71 -2.50 16.10
N PRO A 81 11.76 -1.33 15.43
CA PRO A 81 12.88 -0.82 14.64
C PRO A 81 14.07 -0.44 15.52
N SER A 82 15.26 -0.41 14.92
CA SER A 82 16.53 -0.06 15.58
C SER A 82 17.23 1.09 14.86
N GLN A 83 18.24 1.67 15.51
CA GLN A 83 19.07 2.69 14.87
C GLN A 83 19.94 2.09 13.78
N VAL A 84 20.09 2.82 12.68
CA VAL A 84 20.98 2.49 11.55
C VAL A 84 22.30 3.26 11.68
N SER A 85 23.37 2.75 11.09
CA SER A 85 24.68 3.40 11.12
C SER A 85 24.72 4.61 10.18
N GLN A 86 25.62 5.56 10.45
CA GLN A 86 25.83 6.70 9.55
C GLN A 86 26.27 6.25 8.16
N GLN A 87 27.12 5.22 8.07
CA GLN A 87 27.55 4.65 6.80
C GLN A 87 26.36 4.19 5.93
N GLN A 88 25.37 3.50 6.53
CA GLN A 88 24.17 3.05 5.80
C GLN A 88 23.32 4.24 5.31
N MET A 89 23.26 5.31 6.10
CA MET A 89 22.55 6.53 5.73
C MET A 89 23.25 7.26 4.57
N ASP A 90 24.58 7.34 4.61
CA ASP A 90 25.41 7.95 3.57
C ASP A 90 25.31 7.17 2.25
N GLU A 91 25.36 5.84 2.31
CA GLU A 91 25.19 4.95 1.14
C GLU A 91 23.82 5.14 0.47
N LEU A 92 22.77 5.40 1.25
CA LEU A 92 21.42 5.67 0.75
C LEU A 92 21.17 7.15 0.40
N GLY A 93 22.12 8.05 0.70
CA GLY A 93 21.99 9.49 0.46
C GLY A 93 20.89 10.17 1.29
N ILE A 94 20.58 9.63 2.47
CA ILE A 94 19.52 10.14 3.37
C ILE A 94 20.09 10.60 4.70
N ARG A 95 19.35 11.45 5.42
CA ARG A 95 19.70 11.93 6.77
C ARG A 95 18.46 12.08 7.62
N PHE A 96 18.60 11.95 8.94
CA PHE A 96 17.54 12.31 9.86
C PHE A 96 17.33 13.83 9.83
N VAL A 97 16.07 14.26 9.87
CA VAL A 97 15.69 15.65 10.13
C VAL A 97 15.49 15.77 11.63
N THR A 98 16.30 16.58 12.28
CA THR A 98 16.05 17.01 13.67
C THR A 98 14.99 18.10 13.65
N GLU A 99 13.99 18.01 14.53
CA GLU A 99 13.07 19.12 14.82
C GLU A 99 13.82 20.34 15.40
#